data_AF-A0A6M3XIU9-F1
#
_entry.id   AF-A0A6M3XIU9-F1
#
_cell.length_a   1.000
_cell.length_b   1.000
_cell.length_c   1.000
_cell.angle_alpha   90.00
_cell.angle_beta   90.00
_cell.angle_gamma   90.00
#
_symmetry.space_group_name_H-M   'P 1'
#
loop_
_entity.id
_entity.type
_entity.pdbx_description
1 polymer ?
#
loop_
_entity_poly.entity_id
_entity_poly.type
_entity_poly.pdbx_seq_one_letter_code
_entity_poly.pdbx_strand_id
1 'polypeptide(L)'
;TWDNESNEYCGFDYYWSCLAVIHDALGSEFDLGAGNFHTTRIDWYNSLGNKYSQGYYEVLDVHFQDGMDNESNIDFIAGKFKAIKDGFGIKRIAVTEGNNFWNVSTQRGHDLVKYQINTAENIGCEDFCFPFVNWTSNNVERHKNLTYCIDGNPIKDSNDNVLPFWQDMLNLILAKKPIIIEELDDMKLQILKIGVNSNQVLWLQEILKLEYGFANPLLDGRFGSMTDKQVKEYQTANNLLVDGKVGKATTVDLIEKSADPAKWLRKLQILVAFE
;
A
#
# COMPACT_ATOMS: atom_id res chain seq x y z
N THR A 1 6.44 8.20 3.17
CA THR A 1 6.13 9.61 2.88
C THR A 1 7.40 10.42 3.09
N TRP A 2 7.70 11.45 2.28
CA TRP A 2 8.97 12.18 2.39
C TRP A 2 9.04 13.13 3.60
N ASP A 3 7.95 13.79 3.97
CA ASP A 3 7.88 14.67 5.14
C ASP A 3 6.42 14.89 5.55
N ASN A 4 6.18 15.22 6.82
CA ASN A 4 4.86 15.53 7.35
C ASN A 4 4.65 17.04 7.40
N GLU A 5 3.61 17.55 6.73
CA GLU A 5 3.25 18.97 6.73
C GLU A 5 4.36 19.90 6.25
N SER A 6 5.23 19.43 5.35
CA SER A 6 6.36 20.17 4.76
C SER A 6 6.02 21.57 4.23
N ASN A 7 4.76 21.81 3.87
CA ASN A 7 4.23 23.11 3.48
C ASN A 7 4.25 24.16 4.60
N GLU A 8 4.51 23.78 5.86
CA GLU A 8 4.78 24.68 6.98
C GLU A 8 6.23 25.20 6.96
N TYR A 9 7.16 24.45 6.37
CA TYR A 9 8.61 24.67 6.50
C TYR A 9 9.28 25.11 5.20
N CYS A 10 8.68 24.84 4.04
CA CYS A 10 9.27 25.17 2.74
C CYS A 10 8.25 25.49 1.65
N GLY A 11 8.74 25.91 0.48
CA GLY A 11 7.94 26.09 -0.73
C GLY A 11 7.88 24.83 -1.60
N PHE A 12 6.88 24.75 -2.49
CA PHE A 12 6.63 23.55 -3.29
C PHE A 12 7.83 23.15 -4.17
N ASP A 13 8.54 24.11 -4.76
CA ASP A 13 9.67 23.80 -5.63
C ASP A 13 10.84 23.18 -4.86
N TYR A 14 11.08 23.64 -3.63
CA TYR A 14 12.06 23.03 -2.74
C TYR A 14 11.62 21.63 -2.34
N TYR A 15 10.34 21.49 -1.96
CA TYR A 15 9.73 20.20 -1.64
C TYR A 15 9.96 19.18 -2.76
N TRP A 16 9.57 19.57 -3.97
CA TRP A 16 9.65 18.73 -5.16
C TRP A 16 11.09 18.33 -5.49
N SER A 17 12.03 19.27 -5.37
CA SER A 17 13.45 19.01 -5.66
C SER A 17 14.01 17.94 -4.74
N CYS A 18 13.68 17.98 -3.44
CA CYS A 18 14.14 16.97 -2.50
C CYS A 18 13.48 15.60 -2.73
N LEU A 19 12.17 15.58 -3.00
CA LEU A 19 11.45 14.35 -3.35
C LEU A 19 12.10 13.65 -4.56
N ALA A 20 12.37 14.39 -5.63
CA ALA A 20 13.01 13.86 -6.83
C ALA A 20 14.42 13.30 -6.55
N VAL A 21 15.24 14.03 -5.77
CA VAL A 21 16.59 13.56 -5.39
C VAL A 21 16.53 12.27 -4.56
N ILE A 22 15.57 12.15 -3.65
CA ILE A 22 15.41 10.95 -2.83
C ILE A 22 14.92 9.78 -3.66
N HIS A 23 13.94 10.01 -4.55
CA HIS A 23 13.47 8.98 -5.46
C HIS A 23 14.59 8.43 -6.34
N ASP A 24 15.37 9.33 -6.96
CA ASP A 24 16.55 8.97 -7.77
C ASP A 24 17.58 8.16 -6.96
N ALA A 25 17.80 8.54 -5.69
CA ALA A 25 18.73 7.85 -4.80
C ALA A 25 18.24 6.45 -4.38
N LEU A 26 16.92 6.26 -4.26
CA LEU A 26 16.31 4.96 -3.96
C LEU A 26 16.27 4.03 -5.16
N GLY A 27 16.42 4.54 -6.39
CA GLY A 27 16.53 3.73 -7.60
C GLY A 27 15.34 2.80 -7.85
N SER A 28 14.14 3.22 -7.43
CA SER A 28 12.90 2.42 -7.48
C SER A 28 12.93 1.12 -6.65
N GLU A 29 13.84 0.98 -5.68
CA GLU A 29 13.83 -0.17 -4.75
C GLU A 29 12.68 -0.11 -3.74
N PHE A 30 12.14 1.09 -3.50
CA PHE A 30 11.04 1.35 -2.57
C PHE A 30 10.03 2.27 -3.22
N ASP A 31 8.76 2.11 -2.83
CA ASP A 31 7.71 3.02 -3.22
C ASP A 31 7.74 4.26 -2.34
N LEU A 32 7.90 5.42 -2.97
CA LEU A 32 7.93 6.71 -2.32
C LEU A 32 6.56 7.36 -2.38
N GLY A 33 6.08 7.76 -1.21
CA GLY A 33 4.87 8.54 -1.08
C GLY A 33 5.14 10.05 -1.07
N ALA A 34 4.35 10.80 -1.83
CA ALA A 34 4.42 12.26 -1.96
C ALA A 34 3.09 12.92 -1.58
N GLY A 35 3.17 14.04 -0.87
CA GLY A 35 2.02 14.72 -0.29
C GLY A 35 2.26 14.99 1.18
N ASN A 36 1.30 14.58 2.02
CA ASN A 36 1.26 14.89 3.45
C ASN A 36 1.27 16.39 3.75
N PHE A 37 0.41 17.14 3.04
CA PHE A 37 0.21 18.55 3.31
C PHE A 37 -1.05 18.76 4.13
N HIS A 38 -1.17 19.91 4.80
CA HIS A 38 -2.47 20.32 5.35
C HIS A 38 -3.57 20.18 4.29
N THR A 39 -4.75 19.72 4.69
CA THR A 39 -5.85 19.43 3.74
C THR A 39 -6.30 20.64 2.95
N THR A 40 -6.01 21.84 3.45
CA THR A 40 -6.28 23.11 2.77
C THR A 40 -5.38 23.36 1.55
N ARG A 41 -4.21 22.69 1.44
CA ARG A 41 -3.22 22.86 0.36
C ARG A 41 -3.56 22.07 -0.90
N ILE A 42 -4.81 22.14 -1.33
CA ILE A 42 -5.29 21.54 -2.57
C ILE A 42 -4.48 22.01 -3.79
N ASP A 43 -3.93 23.23 -3.76
CA ASP A 43 -3.00 23.75 -4.77
C ASP A 43 -1.73 22.91 -4.89
N TRP A 44 -1.16 22.45 -3.78
CA TRP A 44 0.03 21.59 -3.76
C TRP A 44 -0.28 20.18 -4.21
N TYR A 45 -1.42 19.61 -3.78
CA TYR A 45 -1.85 18.30 -4.27
C TYR A 45 -2.09 18.30 -5.80
N ASN A 46 -2.67 19.37 -6.35
CA ASN A 46 -2.75 19.53 -7.81
C ASN A 46 -1.37 19.67 -8.46
N SER A 47 -0.44 20.37 -7.80
CA SER A 47 0.92 20.51 -8.29
C SER A 47 1.64 19.15 -8.32
N LEU A 48 1.44 18.28 -7.31
CA LEU A 48 1.92 16.89 -7.35
C LEU A 48 1.28 16.09 -8.48
N GLY A 49 -0.03 16.21 -8.67
CA GLY A 49 -0.73 15.56 -9.79
C GLY A 49 -0.12 15.91 -11.15
N ASN A 50 0.23 17.19 -11.37
CA ASN A 50 0.95 17.60 -12.60
C ASN A 50 2.36 17.01 -12.73
N LYS A 51 2.98 16.66 -11.60
CA LYS A 51 4.31 16.05 -11.56
C LYS A 51 4.28 14.52 -11.60
N TYR A 52 3.12 13.90 -11.41
CA TYR A 52 2.99 12.44 -11.36
C TYR A 52 3.56 11.75 -12.61
N SER A 53 3.32 12.31 -13.79
CA SER A 53 3.84 11.77 -15.06
C SER A 53 5.38 11.79 -15.17
N GLN A 54 6.07 12.47 -14.26
CA GLN A 54 7.53 12.49 -14.21
C GLN A 54 8.11 11.29 -13.46
N GLY A 55 7.28 10.54 -12.73
CA GLY A 55 7.67 9.23 -12.16
C GLY A 55 8.53 9.28 -10.91
N TYR A 56 8.50 10.37 -10.13
CA TYR A 56 9.30 10.54 -8.91
C TYR A 56 8.59 10.18 -7.60
N TYR A 57 7.39 9.59 -7.70
CA TYR A 57 6.68 9.00 -6.56
C TYR A 57 5.61 8.01 -7.04
N GLU A 58 5.29 7.04 -6.20
CA GLU A 58 4.40 5.93 -6.52
C GLU A 58 3.03 6.09 -5.85
N VAL A 59 2.98 6.75 -4.69
CA VAL A 59 1.79 6.89 -3.85
C VAL A 59 1.51 8.36 -3.57
N LEU A 60 0.28 8.80 -3.81
CA LEU A 60 -0.18 10.11 -3.34
C LEU A 60 -0.61 9.98 -1.87
N ASP A 61 0.11 10.63 -0.96
CA ASP A 61 -0.24 10.62 0.46
C ASP A 61 -1.08 11.84 0.81
N VAL A 62 -2.26 11.65 1.40
CA VAL A 62 -3.18 12.75 1.74
C VAL A 62 -3.56 12.74 3.22
N HIS A 63 -3.67 13.92 3.83
CA HIS A 63 -4.13 14.03 5.22
C HIS A 63 -5.65 13.91 5.31
N PHE A 64 -6.12 13.15 6.29
CA PHE A 64 -7.53 13.18 6.72
C PHE A 64 -7.65 13.91 8.06
N GLN A 65 -7.21 15.18 8.06
CA GLN A 65 -7.19 16.09 9.20
C GLN A 65 -7.76 17.46 8.81
N ASP A 66 -7.48 18.51 9.60
CA ASP A 66 -7.67 19.91 9.27
C ASP A 66 -9.04 20.25 8.68
N GLY A 67 -10.04 20.37 9.55
CA GLY A 67 -11.38 20.79 9.14
C GLY A 67 -12.27 19.66 8.60
N MET A 68 -11.83 18.41 8.69
CA MET A 68 -12.68 17.21 8.58
C MET A 68 -13.48 16.96 9.88
N ASP A 69 -14.29 17.93 10.32
CA ASP A 69 -14.94 17.91 11.65
C ASP A 69 -16.25 17.11 11.73
N ASN A 70 -16.79 16.73 10.57
CA ASN A 70 -18.05 16.00 10.37
C ASN A 70 -18.05 15.27 9.00
N GLU A 71 -19.04 14.41 8.80
CA GLU A 71 -19.18 13.58 7.58
C GLU A 71 -19.18 14.41 6.28
N SER A 72 -19.93 15.51 6.23
CA SER A 72 -20.00 16.37 5.03
C SER A 72 -18.65 17.02 4.70
N ASN A 73 -17.89 17.43 5.72
CA ASN A 73 -16.55 17.96 5.53
C ASN A 73 -15.58 16.87 5.04
N ILE A 74 -15.69 15.65 5.60
CA ILE A 74 -14.89 14.49 5.18
C ILE A 74 -15.18 14.16 3.71
N ASP A 75 -16.44 14.03 3.32
CA ASP A 75 -16.84 13.76 1.94
C ASP A 75 -16.34 14.82 0.97
N PHE A 76 -16.45 16.10 1.36
CA PHE A 76 -16.03 17.21 0.52
C PHE A 76 -14.52 17.17 0.24
N ILE A 77 -13.70 16.98 1.27
CA ILE A 77 -12.24 16.97 1.12
C ILE A 77 -11.78 15.67 0.45
N ALA A 78 -12.31 14.51 0.85
CA ALA A 78 -12.00 13.22 0.20
C ALA A 78 -12.38 13.24 -1.28
N GLY A 79 -13.51 13.86 -1.63
CA GLY A 79 -13.94 14.07 -3.02
C GLY A 79 -12.93 14.88 -3.84
N LYS A 80 -12.27 15.89 -3.23
CA LYS A 80 -11.20 16.63 -3.91
C LYS A 80 -9.97 15.74 -4.16
N PHE A 81 -9.56 14.95 -3.18
CA PHE A 81 -8.44 14.02 -3.36
C PHE A 81 -8.74 12.97 -4.43
N LYS A 82 -9.96 12.43 -4.46
CA LYS A 82 -10.43 11.54 -5.52
C LYS A 82 -10.38 12.23 -6.89
N ALA A 83 -10.86 13.46 -7.00
CA ALA A 83 -10.82 14.22 -8.25
C ALA A 83 -9.39 14.48 -8.75
N ILE A 84 -8.44 14.77 -7.84
CA ILE A 84 -7.02 14.91 -8.19
C ILE A 84 -6.46 13.57 -8.66
N LYS A 85 -6.68 12.50 -7.88
CA LYS A 85 -6.22 11.16 -8.23
C LYS A 85 -6.69 10.75 -9.61
N ASP A 86 -8.00 10.83 -9.84
CA ASP A 86 -8.62 10.39 -11.09
C ASP A 86 -8.26 11.33 -12.26
N GLY A 87 -8.18 12.65 -12.00
CA GLY A 87 -7.85 13.66 -13.01
C GLY A 87 -6.42 13.57 -13.54
N PHE A 88 -5.46 13.18 -12.69
CA PHE A 88 -4.06 13.00 -13.10
C PHE A 88 -3.68 11.53 -13.35
N GLY A 89 -4.64 10.60 -13.25
CA GLY A 89 -4.40 9.18 -13.48
C GLY A 89 -3.52 8.51 -12.41
N ILE A 90 -3.45 9.09 -11.21
CA ILE A 90 -2.71 8.55 -10.07
C ILE A 90 -3.33 7.21 -9.68
N LYS A 91 -2.47 6.19 -9.56
CA LYS A 91 -2.92 4.82 -9.32
C LYS A 91 -3.14 4.53 -7.85
N ARG A 92 -2.31 5.09 -6.98
CA ARG A 92 -2.24 4.71 -5.58
C ARG A 92 -2.34 5.95 -4.69
N ILE A 93 -3.15 5.82 -3.65
CA ILE A 93 -3.38 6.87 -2.67
C ILE A 93 -3.32 6.24 -1.29
N ALA A 94 -2.64 6.90 -0.36
CA ALA A 94 -2.62 6.53 1.04
C ALA A 94 -3.15 7.70 1.85
N VAL A 95 -3.87 7.38 2.92
CA VAL A 95 -4.33 8.36 3.89
C VAL A 95 -3.39 8.33 5.08
N THR A 96 -2.88 9.49 5.43
CA THR A 96 -2.04 9.70 6.59
C THR A 96 -2.79 10.49 7.65
N GLU A 97 -2.43 10.16 8.89
CA GLU A 97 -2.94 10.81 10.10
C GLU A 97 -4.46 10.99 10.17
N GLY A 98 -5.23 10.02 9.68
CA GLY A 98 -6.69 10.07 9.66
C GLY A 98 -7.28 10.10 11.05
N ASN A 99 -7.52 11.30 11.59
CA ASN A 99 -8.32 11.57 12.76
C ASN A 99 -8.23 13.06 13.08
N ASN A 100 -9.25 13.84 12.69
CA ASN A 100 -9.29 15.26 13.03
C ASN A 100 -9.74 15.50 14.50
N PHE A 101 -10.29 14.48 15.16
CA PHE A 101 -10.78 14.58 16.53
C PHE A 101 -9.77 13.94 17.50
N TRP A 102 -9.04 14.76 18.25
CA TRP A 102 -7.98 14.36 19.19
C TRP A 102 -8.42 13.42 20.35
N ASN A 103 -9.61 12.81 20.28
CA ASN A 103 -10.10 11.86 21.26
C ASN A 103 -10.99 10.73 20.66
N VAL A 104 -10.36 9.62 20.28
CA VAL A 104 -11.05 8.41 19.78
C VAL A 104 -11.76 7.61 20.87
N SER A 105 -11.51 7.90 22.15
CA SER A 105 -12.22 7.29 23.29
C SER A 105 -13.61 7.90 23.54
N THR A 106 -14.10 8.75 22.64
CA THR A 106 -15.47 9.30 22.67
C THR A 106 -16.27 8.75 21.50
N GLN A 107 -17.60 8.67 21.65
CA GLN A 107 -18.50 8.23 20.58
C GLN A 107 -18.26 9.04 19.28
N ARG A 108 -18.20 10.37 19.39
CA ARG A 108 -17.98 11.26 18.25
C ARG A 108 -16.64 10.99 17.56
N GLY A 109 -15.54 10.92 18.31
CA GLY A 109 -14.21 10.69 17.73
C GLY A 109 -14.12 9.33 17.06
N HIS A 110 -14.67 8.31 17.72
CA HIS A 110 -14.72 6.95 17.18
C HIS A 110 -15.54 6.86 15.88
N ASP A 111 -16.74 7.46 15.85
CA ASP A 111 -17.60 7.46 14.66
C ASP A 111 -16.97 8.22 13.50
N LEU A 112 -16.29 9.35 13.77
CA LEU A 112 -15.57 10.10 12.74
C LEU A 112 -14.42 9.28 12.12
N VAL A 113 -13.59 8.63 12.94
CA VAL A 113 -12.51 7.77 12.42
C VAL A 113 -13.05 6.62 11.58
N LYS A 114 -14.14 5.97 12.03
CA LYS A 114 -14.83 4.95 11.24
C LYS A 114 -15.33 5.49 9.89
N TYR A 115 -15.93 6.67 9.90
CA TYR A 115 -16.40 7.32 8.68
C TYR A 115 -15.24 7.65 7.73
N GLN A 116 -14.13 8.16 8.27
CA GLN A 116 -12.90 8.43 7.52
C GLN A 116 -12.33 7.16 6.88
N ILE A 117 -12.23 6.04 7.62
CA ILE A 117 -11.77 4.75 7.09
C ILE A 117 -12.63 4.32 5.89
N ASN A 118 -13.95 4.31 6.05
CA ASN A 118 -14.87 3.92 4.97
C ASN A 118 -14.79 4.88 3.77
N THR A 119 -14.62 6.18 4.02
CA THR A 119 -14.50 7.18 2.96
C THR A 119 -13.17 7.04 2.21
N ALA A 120 -12.08 6.75 2.93
CA ALA A 120 -10.78 6.50 2.35
C ALA A 120 -10.83 5.29 1.38
N GLU A 121 -11.48 4.20 1.78
CA GLU A 121 -11.70 3.05 0.89
C GLU A 121 -12.45 3.46 -0.40
N ASN A 122 -13.49 4.30 -0.29
CA ASN A 122 -14.26 4.76 -1.44
C ASN A 122 -13.46 5.62 -2.43
N ILE A 123 -12.35 6.23 -1.99
CA ILE A 123 -11.44 6.97 -2.87
C ILE A 123 -10.28 6.11 -3.39
N GLY A 124 -10.25 4.82 -3.05
CA GLY A 124 -9.24 3.85 -3.46
C GLY A 124 -7.98 3.87 -2.61
N CYS A 125 -8.10 4.28 -1.34
CA CYS A 125 -7.00 4.27 -0.38
C CYS A 125 -6.52 2.85 -0.11
N GLU A 126 -5.23 2.60 -0.31
CA GLU A 126 -4.61 1.31 -0.05
C GLU A 126 -4.13 1.18 1.40
N ASP A 127 -3.65 2.28 1.99
CA ASP A 127 -3.12 2.32 3.34
C ASP A 127 -3.70 3.50 4.11
N PHE A 128 -4.36 3.21 5.25
CA PHE A 128 -4.96 4.23 6.11
C PHE A 128 -4.25 4.25 7.47
N CYS A 129 -3.46 5.30 7.71
CA CYS A 129 -2.79 5.53 8.98
C CYS A 129 -3.67 6.40 9.88
N PHE A 130 -3.89 5.98 11.12
CA PHE A 130 -4.59 6.74 12.16
C PHE A 130 -3.99 6.47 13.54
N PRO A 131 -4.28 7.31 14.54
CA PRO A 131 -3.66 7.19 15.85
C PRO A 131 -3.96 5.84 16.53
N PHE A 132 -2.88 5.22 16.99
CA PHE A 132 -2.73 4.14 17.96
C PHE A 132 -3.98 3.26 18.23
N VAL A 133 -4.07 2.14 17.51
CA VAL A 133 -5.01 1.08 17.85
C VAL A 133 -4.68 0.50 19.24
N ASN A 134 -3.40 0.24 19.50
CA ASN A 134 -2.88 -0.16 20.81
C ASN A 134 -1.61 0.63 21.10
N TRP A 135 -1.63 1.47 22.13
CA TRP A 135 -0.49 2.27 22.56
C TRP A 135 0.32 1.49 23.60
N THR A 136 1.59 1.21 23.29
CA THR A 136 2.53 0.63 24.25
C THR A 136 3.32 1.75 24.92
N SER A 137 3.29 1.82 26.25
CA SER A 137 3.61 3.06 26.95
C SER A 137 5.05 3.54 26.76
N ASN A 138 5.21 4.85 26.62
CA ASN A 138 6.45 5.63 26.75
C ASN A 138 6.28 6.81 27.73
N ASN A 139 5.38 6.68 28.73
CA ASN A 139 5.09 7.66 29.78
C ASN A 139 4.54 9.03 29.34
N VAL A 140 4.00 9.17 28.11
CA VAL A 140 3.40 10.43 27.65
C VAL A 140 1.87 10.41 27.79
N GLU A 141 1.37 11.02 28.85
CA GLU A 141 -0.07 11.08 29.18
C GLU A 141 -0.93 11.80 28.13
N ARG A 142 -0.34 12.70 27.35
CA ARG A 142 -1.06 13.56 26.39
C ARG A 142 -1.72 12.79 25.23
N HIS A 143 -1.33 11.54 24.96
CA HIS A 143 -1.87 10.73 23.86
C HIS A 143 -2.90 9.69 24.32
N LYS A 144 -3.27 9.63 25.61
CA LYS A 144 -4.27 8.66 26.11
C LYS A 144 -5.61 8.74 25.38
N ASN A 145 -5.97 9.92 24.90
CA ASN A 145 -7.21 10.15 24.15
C ASN A 145 -7.13 9.65 22.70
N LEU A 146 -5.93 9.43 22.17
CA LEU A 146 -5.69 9.01 20.79
C LEU A 146 -5.61 7.48 20.63
N THR A 147 -5.93 6.72 21.67
CA THR A 147 -5.84 5.26 21.65
C THR A 147 -7.11 4.56 22.10
N TYR A 148 -7.38 3.40 21.51
CA TYR A 148 -8.44 2.50 21.94
C TYR A 148 -7.99 1.54 23.06
N CYS A 149 -6.69 1.31 23.19
CA CYS A 149 -6.11 0.30 24.06
C CYS A 149 -4.70 0.72 24.54
N ILE A 150 -4.33 0.40 25.78
CA ILE A 150 -2.99 0.65 26.34
C ILE A 150 -2.40 -0.66 26.84
N ASP A 151 -1.26 -1.06 26.29
CA ASP A 151 -0.57 -2.30 26.64
C ASP A 151 -1.52 -3.53 26.60
N GLY A 152 -2.42 -3.57 25.61
CA GLY A 152 -3.41 -4.65 25.47
C GLY A 152 -4.65 -4.53 26.36
N ASN A 153 -4.75 -3.48 27.18
CA ASN A 153 -5.90 -3.20 28.04
C ASN A 153 -6.79 -2.10 27.41
N PRO A 154 -8.04 -2.40 27.06
CA PRO A 154 -8.97 -1.40 26.53
C PRO A 154 -9.16 -0.21 27.48
N ILE A 155 -9.35 0.98 26.92
CA ILE A 155 -9.65 2.19 27.71
C ILE A 155 -10.97 2.00 28.48
N LYS A 156 -11.01 2.52 29.70
CA LYS A 156 -12.18 2.48 30.57
C LYS A 156 -12.74 3.89 30.83
N ASP A 157 -14.02 3.95 31.17
CA ASP A 157 -14.67 5.19 31.63
C ASP A 157 -14.31 5.51 33.09
N SER A 158 -14.85 6.63 33.61
CA SER A 158 -14.64 7.07 34.99
C SER A 158 -15.19 6.11 36.06
N ASN A 159 -16.02 5.14 35.67
CA ASN A 159 -16.63 4.14 36.54
C ASN A 159 -15.93 2.78 36.40
N ASP A 160 -14.75 2.72 35.77
CA ASP A 160 -13.96 1.51 35.50
C ASP A 160 -14.63 0.52 34.52
N ASN A 161 -15.62 0.94 33.74
CA ASN A 161 -16.21 0.12 32.67
C ASN A 161 -15.37 0.21 31.40
N VAL A 162 -15.14 -0.91 30.73
CA VAL A 162 -14.47 -0.95 29.41
C VAL A 162 -15.34 -0.22 28.37
N LEU A 163 -14.73 0.72 27.65
CA LEU A 163 -15.39 1.40 26.53
C LEU A 163 -15.59 0.42 25.35
N PRO A 164 -16.72 0.51 24.62
CA PRO A 164 -17.03 -0.44 23.55
C PRO A 164 -16.16 -0.26 22.30
N PHE A 165 -15.51 0.91 22.16
CA PHE A 165 -14.84 1.34 20.94
C PHE A 165 -13.65 0.48 20.54
N TRP A 166 -12.95 -0.13 21.49
CA TRP A 166 -11.88 -1.09 21.20
C TRP A 166 -12.41 -2.30 20.42
N GLN A 167 -13.46 -2.93 20.95
CA GLN A 167 -14.03 -4.11 20.32
C GLN A 167 -14.68 -3.75 18.99
N ASP A 168 -15.33 -2.59 18.89
CA ASP A 168 -15.91 -2.14 17.62
C ASP A 168 -14.83 -1.87 16.57
N MET A 169 -13.71 -1.22 16.93
CA MET A 169 -12.59 -0.99 16.02
C MET A 169 -11.91 -2.30 15.61
N LEU A 170 -11.71 -3.25 16.53
CA LEU A 170 -11.23 -4.59 16.17
C LEU A 170 -12.18 -5.28 15.20
N ASN A 171 -13.49 -5.23 15.44
CA ASN A 171 -14.48 -5.82 14.54
C ASN A 171 -14.44 -5.17 13.17
N LEU A 172 -14.29 -3.84 13.10
CA LEU A 172 -14.11 -3.11 11.86
C LEU A 172 -12.86 -3.63 11.13
N ILE A 173 -11.68 -3.59 11.76
CA ILE A 173 -10.41 -4.03 11.15
C ILE A 173 -10.49 -5.49 10.68
N LEU A 174 -11.05 -6.37 11.51
CA LEU A 174 -11.22 -7.79 11.17
C LEU A 174 -12.26 -8.02 10.06
N ALA A 175 -13.29 -7.17 9.96
CA ALA A 175 -14.26 -7.19 8.87
C ALA A 175 -13.69 -6.60 7.58
N LYS A 176 -12.83 -5.58 7.69
CA LYS A 176 -11.97 -5.05 6.63
C LYS A 176 -10.80 -6.00 6.34
N LYS A 177 -11.04 -7.32 6.42
CA LYS A 177 -10.06 -8.40 6.14
C LYS A 177 -9.08 -7.91 5.07
N PRO A 178 -7.77 -8.17 5.22
CA PRO A 178 -6.77 -7.73 4.25
C PRO A 178 -7.37 -8.06 2.90
N ILE A 179 -7.42 -7.07 2.01
CA ILE A 179 -7.87 -7.27 0.63
C ILE A 179 -7.28 -8.63 0.25
N ILE A 180 -8.13 -9.67 0.21
CA ILE A 180 -7.73 -10.87 -0.49
C ILE A 180 -7.65 -10.28 -1.86
N ILE A 181 -6.42 -10.10 -2.32
CA ILE A 181 -6.13 -9.57 -3.63
C ILE A 181 -6.83 -10.52 -4.59
N GLU A 182 -8.09 -10.21 -4.92
CA GLU A 182 -8.82 -10.79 -6.03
C GLU A 182 -8.10 -10.42 -7.33
N GLU A 183 -7.07 -9.55 -7.29
CA GLU A 183 -6.14 -9.40 -8.42
C GLU A 183 -5.39 -10.68 -8.76
N LEU A 184 -5.38 -11.77 -7.96
CA LEU A 184 -4.88 -13.04 -8.50
C LEU A 184 -5.76 -13.62 -9.61
N ASP A 185 -7.05 -13.24 -9.69
CA ASP A 185 -7.94 -13.64 -10.80
C ASP A 185 -8.01 -12.58 -11.93
N ASP A 186 -7.67 -11.31 -11.66
CA ASP A 186 -7.57 -10.24 -12.69
C ASP A 186 -6.15 -10.02 -13.23
N MET A 187 -5.11 -10.54 -12.56
CA MET A 187 -3.82 -10.75 -13.19
C MET A 187 -4.11 -11.70 -14.34
N LYS A 188 -4.08 -11.17 -15.57
CA LYS A 188 -4.07 -11.95 -16.80
C LYS A 188 -2.78 -12.78 -16.86
N LEU A 189 -2.59 -13.68 -15.88
CA LEU A 189 -1.49 -14.60 -15.79
C LEU A 189 -1.61 -15.48 -17.01
N GLN A 190 -0.77 -15.18 -17.99
CA GLN A 190 -0.69 -16.01 -19.16
C GLN A 190 -0.04 -17.31 -18.72
N ILE A 191 -0.49 -18.42 -19.29
CA ILE A 191 0.26 -19.67 -19.14
C ILE A 191 1.60 -19.46 -19.84
N LEU A 192 2.66 -19.25 -19.07
CA LEU A 192 4.00 -19.06 -19.61
C LEU A 192 4.52 -20.40 -20.10
N LYS A 193 5.00 -20.41 -21.34
CA LYS A 193 5.49 -21.59 -22.03
C LYS A 193 6.47 -21.16 -23.10
N ILE A 194 7.18 -22.14 -23.66
CA ILE A 194 8.16 -21.90 -24.73
C ILE A 194 7.59 -20.98 -25.84
N GLY A 195 8.37 -19.97 -26.22
CA GLY A 195 8.01 -18.99 -27.24
C GLY A 195 7.28 -17.74 -26.72
N VAL A 196 6.82 -17.71 -25.47
CA VAL A 196 6.26 -16.49 -24.85
C VAL A 196 7.38 -15.48 -24.60
N ASN A 197 7.14 -14.21 -24.93
CA ASN A 197 8.00 -13.09 -24.60
C ASN A 197 7.17 -12.08 -23.80
N SER A 198 7.54 -11.84 -22.54
CA SER A 198 6.76 -10.99 -21.63
C SER A 198 7.56 -10.58 -20.39
N ASN A 199 7.13 -9.53 -19.71
CA ASN A 199 7.66 -9.16 -18.40
C ASN A 199 7.37 -10.26 -17.35
N GLN A 200 6.27 -11.00 -17.51
CA GLN A 200 5.98 -12.19 -16.67
C GLN A 200 7.05 -13.29 -16.80
N VAL A 201 7.65 -13.46 -17.97
CA VAL A 201 8.75 -14.41 -18.17
C VAL A 201 10.04 -13.87 -17.55
N LEU A 202 10.28 -12.56 -17.60
CA LEU A 202 11.43 -11.96 -16.93
C LEU A 202 11.35 -12.21 -15.43
N TRP A 203 10.18 -11.99 -14.83
CA TRP A 203 9.89 -12.33 -13.43
C TRP A 203 10.20 -13.80 -13.13
N LEU A 204 9.72 -14.73 -13.97
CA LEU A 204 9.95 -16.16 -13.82
C LEU A 204 11.45 -16.51 -13.83
N GLN A 205 12.20 -15.94 -14.78
CA GLN A 205 13.64 -16.18 -14.89
C GLN A 205 14.40 -15.65 -13.67
N GLU A 206 13.99 -14.49 -13.13
CA GLU A 206 14.58 -13.90 -11.93
C GLU A 206 14.30 -14.72 -10.67
N ILE A 207 13.06 -15.15 -10.43
CA ILE A 207 12.71 -15.93 -9.23
C ILE A 207 13.38 -17.30 -9.23
N LEU A 208 13.42 -17.99 -10.39
CA LEU A 208 14.15 -19.24 -10.55
C LEU A 208 15.64 -19.08 -10.23
N LYS A 209 16.25 -17.95 -10.63
CA LYS A 209 17.67 -17.70 -10.38
C LYS A 209 17.95 -17.32 -8.94
N LEU A 210 17.21 -16.36 -8.39
CA LEU A 210 17.52 -15.74 -7.09
C LEU A 210 17.08 -16.61 -5.91
N GLU A 211 15.92 -17.26 -6.01
CA GLU A 211 15.36 -18.05 -4.90
C GLU A 211 15.75 -19.53 -5.00
N TYR A 212 15.89 -20.04 -6.22
CA TYR A 212 16.03 -21.48 -6.48
C TYR A 212 17.36 -21.87 -7.12
N GLY A 213 18.27 -20.91 -7.31
CA GLY A 213 19.64 -21.16 -7.73
C GLY A 213 19.81 -21.64 -9.18
N PHE A 214 18.78 -21.52 -10.02
CA PHE A 214 18.89 -21.88 -11.43
C PHE A 214 19.81 -20.91 -12.17
N ALA A 215 20.91 -21.42 -12.73
CA ALA A 215 21.82 -20.62 -13.52
C ALA A 215 21.20 -20.30 -14.89
N ASN A 216 20.68 -19.07 -15.04
CA ASN A 216 20.30 -18.51 -16.34
C ASN A 216 21.18 -17.29 -16.67
N PRO A 217 22.01 -17.34 -17.74
CA PRO A 217 22.81 -16.19 -18.17
C PRO A 217 21.97 -15.10 -18.85
N LEU A 218 20.72 -15.39 -19.24
CA LEU A 218 19.86 -14.49 -19.99
C LEU A 218 18.51 -14.32 -19.27
N LEU A 219 18.36 -13.20 -18.59
CA LEU A 219 17.09 -12.73 -18.00
C LEU A 219 16.49 -11.69 -18.96
N ASP A 220 15.97 -12.18 -20.09
CA ASP A 220 15.60 -11.35 -21.24
C ASP A 220 14.08 -11.29 -21.49
N GLY A 221 13.28 -11.91 -20.62
CA GLY A 221 11.84 -12.00 -20.78
C GLY A 221 11.39 -12.99 -21.86
N ARG A 222 12.30 -13.78 -22.45
CA ARG A 222 11.98 -14.75 -23.50
C ARG A 222 11.99 -16.17 -22.95
N PHE A 223 10.87 -16.87 -23.10
CA PHE A 223 10.74 -18.23 -22.62
C PHE A 223 11.36 -19.19 -23.64
N GLY A 224 12.68 -19.34 -23.55
CA GLY A 224 13.47 -20.24 -24.39
C GLY A 224 13.58 -21.67 -23.82
N SER A 225 14.38 -22.50 -24.48
CA SER A 225 14.65 -23.88 -24.06
C SER A 225 15.31 -23.99 -22.68
N MET A 226 16.12 -22.99 -22.31
CA MET A 226 16.74 -22.95 -20.98
C MET A 226 15.69 -22.75 -19.88
N THR A 227 14.80 -21.77 -20.06
CA THR A 227 13.70 -21.51 -19.11
C THR A 227 12.75 -22.71 -19.01
N ASP A 228 12.40 -23.35 -20.14
CA ASP A 228 11.61 -24.59 -20.14
C ASP A 228 12.23 -25.71 -19.30
N LYS A 229 13.54 -25.91 -19.45
CA LYS A 229 14.28 -26.90 -18.67
C LYS A 229 14.21 -26.59 -17.17
N GLN A 230 14.49 -25.34 -16.78
CA GLN A 230 14.47 -24.91 -15.38
C GLN A 230 13.08 -25.04 -14.75
N VAL A 231 12.03 -24.68 -15.49
CA VAL A 231 10.64 -24.86 -15.03
C VAL A 231 10.33 -26.33 -14.76
N LYS A 232 10.71 -27.23 -15.68
CA LYS A 232 10.48 -28.68 -15.48
C LYS A 232 11.27 -29.24 -14.30
N GLU A 233 12.51 -28.80 -14.13
CA GLU A 233 13.34 -29.18 -12.97
C GLU A 233 12.71 -28.69 -11.66
N TYR A 234 12.26 -27.44 -11.62
CA TYR A 234 11.54 -26.88 -10.47
C TYR A 234 10.24 -27.64 -10.17
N GLN A 235 9.41 -27.87 -11.19
CA GLN A 235 8.15 -28.61 -11.05
C GLN A 235 8.40 -30.03 -10.51
N THR A 236 9.45 -30.70 -11.00
CA THR A 236 9.86 -32.02 -10.52
C THR A 236 10.28 -31.97 -9.06
N ALA A 237 11.12 -31.01 -8.67
CA ALA A 237 11.60 -30.87 -7.30
C ALA A 237 10.49 -30.55 -6.29
N ASN A 238 9.41 -29.91 -6.73
CA ASN A 238 8.32 -29.45 -5.88
C ASN A 238 7.03 -30.28 -5.98
N ASN A 239 7.07 -31.46 -6.60
CA ASN A 239 5.91 -32.35 -6.78
C ASN A 239 4.72 -31.69 -7.51
N LEU A 240 5.00 -30.83 -8.49
CA LEU A 240 4.01 -30.21 -9.36
C LEU A 240 3.84 -31.04 -10.65
N LEU A 241 2.80 -30.73 -11.43
CA LEU A 241 2.64 -31.29 -12.77
C LEU A 241 3.83 -30.84 -13.65
N VAL A 242 4.64 -31.79 -14.11
CA VAL A 242 5.85 -31.53 -14.91
C VAL A 242 5.49 -31.38 -16.40
N ASP A 243 4.90 -30.25 -16.76
CA ASP A 243 4.48 -29.95 -18.14
C ASP A 243 5.26 -28.79 -18.79
N GLY A 244 6.18 -28.17 -18.05
CA GLY A 244 6.96 -27.01 -18.52
C GLY A 244 6.15 -25.73 -18.67
N LYS A 245 4.90 -25.71 -18.20
CA LYS A 245 4.02 -24.55 -18.26
C LYS A 245 3.89 -23.92 -16.89
N VAL A 246 4.03 -22.61 -16.83
CA VAL A 246 3.83 -21.85 -15.59
C VAL A 246 2.44 -21.25 -15.62
N GLY A 247 1.50 -21.96 -14.98
CA GLY A 247 0.17 -21.47 -14.67
C GLY A 247 0.01 -21.24 -13.16
N LYS A 248 -1.22 -20.92 -12.71
CA LYS A 248 -1.55 -20.55 -11.32
C LYS A 248 -0.87 -21.43 -10.27
N ALA A 249 -0.92 -22.75 -10.41
CA ALA A 249 -0.32 -23.68 -9.44
C ALA A 249 1.21 -23.52 -9.32
N THR A 250 1.94 -23.40 -10.44
CA THR A 250 3.40 -23.20 -10.41
C THR A 250 3.77 -21.79 -9.95
N THR A 251 3.02 -20.77 -10.36
CA THR A 251 3.24 -19.39 -9.91
C THR A 251 3.08 -19.24 -8.41
N VAL A 252 2.03 -19.83 -7.82
CA VAL A 252 1.78 -19.77 -6.37
C VAL A 252 2.89 -20.50 -5.61
N ASP A 253 3.28 -21.71 -6.04
CA ASP A 253 4.34 -22.48 -5.36
C ASP A 253 5.69 -21.74 -5.37
N LEU A 254 6.03 -21.09 -6.50
CA LEU A 254 7.23 -20.23 -6.63
C LEU A 254 7.23 -19.04 -5.67
N ILE A 255 6.07 -18.46 -5.39
CA ILE A 255 5.96 -17.30 -4.50
C ILE A 255 5.98 -17.76 -3.04
N GLU A 256 5.12 -18.71 -2.67
CA GLU A 256 4.94 -19.14 -1.29
C GLU A 256 6.20 -19.76 -0.68
N LYS A 257 7.03 -20.42 -1.50
CA LYS A 257 8.29 -21.04 -1.05
C LYS A 257 9.52 -20.14 -1.19
N SER A 258 9.37 -18.91 -1.65
CA SER A 258 10.47 -17.94 -1.70
C SER A 258 10.80 -17.40 -0.30
N ALA A 259 11.96 -16.78 -0.13
CA ALA A 259 12.36 -16.17 1.15
C ALA A 259 11.47 -14.98 1.55
N ASP A 260 10.88 -14.28 0.58
CA ASP A 260 9.97 -13.15 0.79
C ASP A 260 8.79 -13.21 -0.22
N PRO A 261 7.71 -13.93 0.13
CA PRO A 261 6.56 -14.09 -0.75
C PRO A 261 5.90 -12.76 -1.15
N ALA A 262 5.87 -11.78 -0.23
CA ALA A 262 5.23 -10.49 -0.48
C ALA A 262 5.99 -9.69 -1.56
N LYS A 263 7.32 -9.67 -1.50
CA LYS A 263 8.17 -9.05 -2.51
C LYS A 263 7.94 -9.65 -3.91
N TRP A 264 7.92 -10.98 -4.01
CA TRP A 264 7.79 -11.65 -5.31
C TRP A 264 6.40 -11.51 -5.92
N LEU A 265 5.36 -11.50 -5.08
CA LEU A 265 4.00 -11.19 -5.51
C LEU A 265 3.90 -9.75 -6.04
N ARG A 266 4.41 -8.76 -5.28
CA ARG A 266 4.41 -7.35 -5.70
C ARG A 266 5.17 -7.14 -6.99
N LYS A 267 6.34 -7.76 -7.14
CA LYS A 267 7.15 -7.68 -8.37
C LYS A 267 6.39 -8.23 -9.58
N LEU A 268 5.69 -9.35 -9.42
CA LEU A 268 4.86 -9.92 -10.48
C LEU A 268 3.72 -8.97 -10.85
N GLN A 269 3.01 -8.40 -9.87
CA GLN A 269 1.91 -7.45 -10.10
C GLN A 269 2.39 -6.21 -10.88
N ILE A 270 3.52 -5.63 -10.48
CA ILE A 270 4.14 -4.49 -11.16
C ILE A 270 4.46 -4.85 -12.62
N LEU A 271 5.16 -5.95 -12.85
CA LEU A 271 5.58 -6.36 -14.19
C LEU A 271 4.40 -6.69 -15.10
N VAL A 272 3.33 -7.29 -14.56
CA VAL A 272 2.06 -7.53 -15.27
C VAL A 272 1.37 -6.22 -15.64
N ALA A 273 1.44 -5.18 -14.80
CA ALA A 273 0.84 -3.87 -15.10
C ALA A 273 1.57 -3.11 -16.22
N PHE A 274 2.85 -3.43 -16.45
CA PHE A 274 3.69 -2.85 -17.52
C PHE A 274 3.79 -3.74 -18.77
N GLU A 275 3.04 -4.84 -18.82
CA GLU A 275 2.90 -5.72 -19.98
C GLU A 275 2.03 -5.10 -21.09
#